data_AF-A0A6G7CML9-F1
#
_entry.id   AF-A0A6G7CML9-F1
#
_cell.length_a   1.000
_cell.length_b   1.000
_cell.length_c   1.000
_cell.angle_alpha   90.00
_cell.angle_beta   90.00
_cell.angle_gamma   90.00
#
_symmetry.space_group_name_H-M   'P 1'
#
loop_
_entity.id
_entity.type
_entity.pdbx_description
1 polymer ?
#
loop_
_entity_poly.entity_id
_entity_poly.type
_entity_poly.pdbx_seq_one_letter_code
_entity_poly.pdbx_strand_id
1 'polypeptide(L)'
;MANMHSVSPERFRFISHRIKIATKIQDWRALRRCDAELNELLTTCQQFLSDPQIAPHVTEVKAAHKAAYDALRLATSELESQMSTVNDQQERAVAYQATMSAEG
;
A
#
# COMPACT_ATOMS: atom_id res chain seq x y z
N MET A 1 7.61 -15.30 -37.66
CA MET A 1 6.59 -14.30 -37.28
C MET A 1 6.93 -13.84 -35.88
N ALA A 2 7.37 -12.59 -35.74
CA ALA A 2 7.95 -12.07 -34.51
C ALA A 2 6.88 -11.91 -33.43
N ASN A 3 6.93 -12.75 -32.40
CA ASN A 3 6.13 -12.58 -31.18
C ASN A 3 6.86 -11.62 -30.22
N MET A 4 7.21 -10.43 -30.72
CA MET A 4 7.81 -9.33 -29.96
C MET A 4 6.68 -8.39 -29.51
N HIS A 5 6.57 -8.23 -28.19
CA HIS A 5 5.89 -7.13 -27.48
C HIS A 5 4.35 -7.19 -27.32
N SER A 6 3.84 -8.21 -26.63
CA SER A 6 2.64 -8.02 -25.80
C SER A 6 2.98 -7.30 -24.48
N VAL A 7 3.59 -6.11 -24.57
CA VAL A 7 3.55 -5.16 -23.46
C VAL A 7 2.18 -4.49 -23.55
N SER A 8 1.14 -5.24 -23.21
CA SER A 8 -0.22 -4.74 -23.39
C SER A 8 -0.48 -3.65 -22.35
N PRO A 9 -0.92 -2.44 -22.74
CA PRO A 9 -1.37 -1.39 -21.83
C PRO A 9 -2.42 -1.89 -20.81
N GLU A 10 -3.11 -2.99 -21.16
CA GLU A 10 -4.01 -3.74 -20.28
C GLU A 10 -3.35 -4.23 -18.98
N ARG A 11 -2.06 -4.61 -18.98
CA ARG A 11 -1.37 -5.02 -17.74
C ARG A 11 -1.24 -3.86 -16.76
N PHE A 12 -0.88 -2.67 -17.25
CA PHE A 12 -0.82 -1.46 -16.43
C PHE A 12 -2.21 -1.09 -15.88
N ARG A 13 -3.26 -1.21 -16.69
CA ARG A 13 -4.65 -1.01 -16.22
C ARG A 13 -5.06 -2.02 -15.15
N PHE A 14 -4.75 -3.29 -15.35
CA PHE A 14 -5.11 -4.35 -14.41
C PHE A 14 -4.41 -4.16 -13.05
N ILE A 15 -3.11 -3.83 -13.07
CA ILE A 15 -2.36 -3.52 -11.85
C ILE A 15 -2.92 -2.26 -11.17
N SER A 16 -3.20 -1.18 -11.93
CA SER A 16 -3.83 0.04 -11.40
C SER A 16 -5.15 -0.26 -10.67
N HIS A 17 -5.99 -1.10 -11.28
CA HIS A 17 -7.26 -1.52 -10.67
C HIS A 17 -7.06 -2.35 -9.40
N ARG A 18 -6.13 -3.32 -9.42
CA ARG A 18 -5.80 -4.14 -8.24
C ARG A 18 -5.23 -3.32 -7.09
N ILE A 19 -4.35 -2.36 -7.36
CA ILE A 19 -3.84 -1.41 -6.37
C ILE A 19 -5.00 -0.65 -5.74
N LYS A 20 -5.88 -0.05 -6.55
CA LYS A 20 -7.06 0.69 -6.05
C LYS A 20 -7.96 -0.16 -5.16
N ILE A 21 -8.24 -1.41 -5.55
CA ILE A 21 -9.05 -2.34 -4.73
C ILE A 21 -8.32 -2.67 -3.42
N ALA A 22 -7.07 -3.11 -3.49
CA ALA A 22 -6.28 -3.50 -2.32
C ALA A 22 -6.17 -2.35 -1.31
N THR A 23 -5.95 -1.12 -1.78
CA THR A 23 -5.96 0.09 -0.95
C THR A 23 -7.34 0.33 -0.32
N LYS A 24 -8.43 0.21 -1.08
CA LYS A 24 -9.78 0.47 -0.57
C LYS A 24 -10.18 -0.50 0.55
N ILE A 25 -9.77 -1.77 0.45
CA ILE A 25 -10.04 -2.79 1.47
C ILE A 25 -8.93 -2.91 2.51
N GLN A 26 -7.91 -2.05 2.45
CA GLN A 26 -6.74 -2.07 3.32
C GLN A 26 -5.99 -3.43 3.34
N ASP A 27 -6.01 -4.17 2.22
CA ASP A 27 -5.23 -5.39 2.07
C ASP A 27 -3.78 -5.05 1.68
N TRP A 28 -2.99 -4.69 2.69
CA TRP A 28 -1.59 -4.30 2.52
C TRP A 28 -0.71 -5.43 1.98
N ARG A 29 -1.10 -6.69 2.18
CA ARG A 29 -0.37 -7.85 1.64
C ARG A 29 -0.63 -8.02 0.14
N ALA A 30 -1.85 -7.77 -0.31
CA ALA A 30 -2.17 -7.72 -1.74
C ALA A 30 -1.52 -6.50 -2.41
N LEU A 31 -1.50 -5.34 -1.73
CA LEU A 31 -0.83 -4.14 -2.22
C LEU A 31 0.68 -4.40 -2.48
N ARG A 32 1.39 -4.97 -1.50
CA ARG A 32 2.81 -5.33 -1.65
C ARG A 32 3.09 -6.25 -2.85
N ARG A 33 2.18 -7.19 -3.14
CA ARG A 33 2.30 -8.06 -4.32
C ARG A 33 2.13 -7.26 -5.61
N CYS A 34 1.16 -6.37 -5.66
CA CYS A 34 0.96 -5.47 -6.81
C CYS A 34 2.17 -4.55 -7.04
N ASP A 35 2.82 -4.08 -5.97
CA ASP A 35 4.03 -3.24 -6.08
C ASP A 35 5.20 -4.01 -6.68
N ALA A 36 5.38 -5.28 -6.30
CA ALA A 36 6.39 -6.15 -6.90
C ALA A 36 6.12 -6.41 -8.39
N GLU A 37 4.87 -6.74 -8.75
CA GLU A 37 4.44 -6.92 -10.14
C GLU A 37 4.62 -5.64 -10.97
N LEU A 38 4.32 -4.48 -10.38
CA LEU A 38 4.52 -3.18 -11.03
C LEU A 38 6.00 -2.89 -11.29
N ASN A 39 6.86 -3.15 -10.31
CA ASN A 39 8.30 -2.90 -10.45
C ASN A 39 8.94 -3.80 -11.51
N GLU A 40 8.54 -5.07 -11.55
CA GLU A 40 8.94 -6.00 -12.62
C GLU A 40 8.49 -5.47 -13.99
N LEU A 41 7.22 -5.07 -14.12
CA LEU A 41 6.67 -4.55 -15.36
C LEU A 41 7.40 -3.29 -15.84
N LEU A 42 7.69 -2.35 -14.94
CA LEU A 42 8.42 -1.12 -15.24
C LEU A 42 9.87 -1.41 -15.67
N THR A 43 10.51 -2.40 -15.06
CA THR A 43 11.87 -2.82 -15.39
C THR A 43 11.93 -3.51 -16.75
N THR A 44 11.05 -4.48 -16.99
CA THR A 44 10.98 -5.21 -18.27
C THR A 44 10.58 -4.32 -19.44
N CYS A 45 9.73 -3.32 -19.18
CA CYS A 45 9.16 -2.47 -20.23
C CYS A 45 9.82 -1.09 -20.31
N GLN A 46 11.00 -0.89 -19.70
CA GLN A 46 11.65 0.42 -19.57
C GLN A 46 11.76 1.17 -20.91
N GLN A 47 12.12 0.46 -21.97
CA GLN A 47 12.28 0.99 -23.33
C GLN A 47 10.94 1.43 -24.00
N PHE A 48 9.80 0.98 -23.49
CA PHE A 48 8.45 1.30 -24.00
C PHE A 48 7.69 2.30 -23.13
N LEU A 49 8.29 2.79 -22.04
CA LEU A 49 7.61 3.74 -21.13
C LEU A 49 7.37 5.11 -21.78
N SER A 50 8.17 5.46 -22.78
CA SER A 50 8.01 6.69 -23.58
C SER A 50 7.04 6.51 -24.75
N ASP A 51 6.52 5.30 -24.97
CA ASP A 51 5.54 5.07 -26.03
C ASP A 51 4.22 5.81 -25.71
N PRO A 52 3.69 6.61 -26.64
CA PRO A 52 2.51 7.43 -26.39
C PRO A 52 1.23 6.62 -26.10
N GLN A 53 1.17 5.34 -26.49
CA GLN A 53 0.04 4.46 -26.16
C GLN A 53 0.15 3.87 -24.75
N ILE A 54 1.36 3.79 -24.19
CA ILE A 54 1.64 3.17 -22.87
C ILE A 54 1.80 4.24 -21.78
N ALA A 55 2.40 5.39 -22.11
CA ALA A 55 2.64 6.52 -21.22
C ALA A 55 1.42 6.95 -20.36
N PRO A 56 0.19 7.08 -20.88
CA PRO A 56 -0.97 7.42 -20.05
C PRO A 56 -1.29 6.33 -19.01
N HIS A 57 -1.11 5.06 -19.35
CA HIS A 57 -1.37 3.94 -18.44
C HIS A 57 -0.30 3.81 -17.34
N VAL A 58 0.95 4.09 -17.69
CA VAL A 58 2.04 4.21 -16.71
C VAL A 58 1.79 5.38 -15.76
N THR A 59 1.29 6.50 -16.27
CA THR A 59 0.94 7.65 -15.43
C THR A 59 -0.19 7.31 -14.46
N GLU A 60 -1.22 6.60 -14.95
CA GLU A 60 -2.35 6.19 -14.11
C GLU A 60 -1.92 5.23 -12.99
N VAL A 61 -1.12 4.21 -13.30
CA VAL A 61 -0.67 3.24 -12.28
C VAL A 61 0.21 3.91 -11.23
N LYS A 62 1.05 4.88 -11.63
CA LYS A 62 1.86 5.67 -10.69
C LYS A 62 1.00 6.53 -9.77
N ALA A 63 -0.07 7.14 -10.31
CA ALA A 63 -1.02 7.89 -9.51
C ALA A 63 -1.75 6.98 -8.50
N ALA A 64 -2.17 5.79 -8.92
CA ALA A 64 -2.79 4.79 -8.05
C ALA A 64 -1.82 4.33 -6.94
N HIS A 65 -0.56 4.05 -7.28
CA HIS A 65 0.47 3.68 -6.32
C HIS A 65 0.75 4.80 -5.31
N LYS A 66 0.82 6.07 -5.76
CA LYS A 66 0.98 7.22 -4.85
C LYS A 66 -0.19 7.33 -3.86
N ALA A 67 -1.42 7.21 -4.35
CA ALA A 67 -2.60 7.23 -3.49
C ALA A 67 -2.59 6.06 -2.48
N ALA A 68 -2.14 4.88 -2.89
CA ALA A 68 -1.99 3.72 -2.02
C ALA A 68 -0.94 3.97 -0.92
N TYR A 69 0.19 4.60 -1.26
CA TYR A 69 1.21 4.99 -0.29
C TYR A 69 0.67 5.97 0.76
N ASP A 70 -0.04 7.02 0.31
CA ASP A 70 -0.64 7.99 1.24
C ASP A 70 -1.67 7.33 2.16
N ALA A 71 -2.49 6.42 1.64
CA ALA A 71 -3.44 5.66 2.45
C ALA A 71 -2.76 4.75 3.48
N LEU A 72 -1.68 4.05 3.09
CA LEU A 72 -0.90 3.22 4.01
C LEU A 72 -0.23 4.06 5.10
N ARG A 73 0.27 5.24 4.75
CA ARG A 73 0.86 6.17 5.72
C ARG A 73 -0.18 6.62 6.75
N LEU A 74 -1.37 7.01 6.31
CA LEU A 74 -2.47 7.39 7.21
C LEU A 74 -2.88 6.22 8.12
N ALA A 75 -3.06 5.02 7.57
CA ALA A 75 -3.39 3.83 8.35
C ALA A 75 -2.32 3.50 9.40
N THR A 76 -1.05 3.71 9.06
CA THR A 76 0.07 3.51 9.99
C THR A 76 0.02 4.51 11.13
N SER A 77 -0.16 5.81 10.83
CA SER A 77 -0.28 6.85 11.86
C SER A 77 -1.49 6.63 12.78
N GLU A 78 -2.60 6.13 12.25
CA GLU A 78 -3.77 5.77 13.07
C GLU A 78 -3.47 4.59 14.01
N LEU A 79 -2.78 3.55 13.53
CA LEU A 79 -2.35 2.42 14.36
C LEU A 79 -1.38 2.87 15.46
N GLU A 80 -0.44 3.76 15.16
CA GLU A 80 0.48 4.34 16.16
C GLU A 80 -0.28 5.09 17.26
N SER A 81 -1.28 5.89 16.89
CA SER A 81 -2.13 6.60 17.85
C SER A 81 -2.94 5.65 18.74
N GLN A 82 -3.49 4.57 18.16
CA GLN A 82 -4.19 3.54 18.92
C GLN A 82 -3.25 2.82 19.90
N MET A 83 -2.03 2.48 19.48
CA MET A 83 -1.03 1.86 20.35
C MET A 83 -0.65 2.75 21.52
N SER A 84 -0.47 4.06 21.30
CA SER A 84 -0.23 5.02 22.39
C SER A 84 -1.37 5.02 23.40
N THR A 85 -2.61 5.05 22.92
CA THR A 85 -3.81 5.04 23.78
C THR A 85 -3.89 3.77 24.62
N VAL A 86 -3.62 2.61 24.03
CA VAL A 86 -3.57 1.32 24.75
C VAL A 86 -2.47 1.34 25.81
N ASN A 87 -1.31 1.91 25.51
CA ASN A 87 -0.21 2.03 26.47
C ASN A 87 -0.58 2.92 27.66
N ASP A 88 -1.20 4.08 27.42
CA ASP A 88 -1.70 4.97 28.48
C ASP A 88 -2.74 4.27 29.37
N GLN A 89 -3.64 3.48 28.78
CA GLN A 89 -4.63 2.70 29.52
C GLN A 89 -3.98 1.61 30.36
N GLN A 90 -2.97 0.93 29.82
CA GLN A 90 -2.21 -0.10 30.54
C GLN A 90 -1.46 0.50 31.74
N GLU A 91 -0.79 1.65 31.57
CA GLU A 91 -0.09 2.33 32.65
C GLU A 91 -1.04 2.69 33.79
N ARG A 92 -2.22 3.23 33.46
CA ARG A 92 -3.27 3.53 34.45
C ARG A 92 -3.76 2.28 35.17
N ALA A 93 -4.02 1.19 34.45
CA ALA A 93 -4.47 -0.06 35.06
C ALA A 93 -3.45 -0.62 36.05
N VAL A 94 -2.15 -0.57 35.70
CA VAL A 94 -1.06 -0.98 36.59
C VAL A 94 -1.00 -0.08 37.83
N ALA A 95 -1.11 1.24 37.66
CA ALA A 95 -1.12 2.18 38.77
C ALA A 95 -2.27 1.91 39.75
N TYR A 96 -3.49 1.69 39.24
CA TYR A 96 -4.64 1.34 40.06
C TYR A 96 -4.43 0.02 40.82
N GLN A 97 -3.91 -1.02 40.15
CA GLN A 97 -3.64 -2.29 40.79
C GLN A 97 -2.59 -2.16 41.92
N ALA A 98 -1.56 -1.34 41.71
CA ALA A 98 -0.53 -1.09 42.71
C ALA A 98 -1.09 -0.36 43.95
N THR A 99 -1.92 0.67 43.76
CA THR A 99 -2.60 1.37 44.85
C THR A 99 -3.50 0.41 45.63
N MET A 100 -4.34 -0.36 44.93
CA MET A 100 -5.26 -1.29 45.58
C MET A 100 -4.55 -2.40 46.37
N SER A 101 -3.35 -2.81 45.92
CA SER A 101 -2.51 -3.79 46.64
C SER A 101 -1.78 -3.19 47.84
N ALA A 102 -1.58 -1.87 47.89
CA ALA A 102 -0.94 -1.16 49.00
C ALA A 102 -1.93 -0.76 50.11
N GLU A 103 -3.23 -0.76 49.82
CA GLU A 103 -4.31 -0.46 50.77
C GLU A 103 -4.85 -1.71 51.50
N GLY A 104 -4.34 -2.90 51.16
CA GLY A 104 -4.75 -4.21 51.70
C GLY A 104 -3.81 -4.82 52.73
#